data_AF-A0A6P2AAA9-F1
#
_entry.id   AF-A0A6P2AAA9-F1
#
_cell.length_a   1.000
_cell.length_b   1.000
_cell.length_c   1.000
_cell.angle_alpha   90.00
_cell.angle_beta   90.00
_cell.angle_gamma   90.00
#
_symmetry.space_group_name_H-M   'P 1'
#
loop_
_entity.id
_entity.type
_entity.pdbx_description
1 polymer ?
#
loop_
_entity_poly.entity_id
_entity_poly.type
_entity_poly.pdbx_seq_one_letter_code
_entity_poly.pdbx_strand_id
1 'polypeptide(L)'
;MSSHPLLKYIRKDCYPYLALPQEIYLHLQGPKLPEKPSLAPEPKKPEKPTPPELPSIPTRVMGKLKSAVSAGAGSIVLLAIIAAEAPFFLIAVGTAGVGLLLKFLYDSFTYEERMRDYRENTLPKYNQEKQKYDHKLKEWKNKCLQIEQEYQKEKEKATQEYERKVEKLKKQWENGLSLIINSYPSNLDVNSQARVGKLDMSLRDAIENKLNNLIDIEVTLMPDNKGLSIPGYDYPYTPDIPLKVISKINNQELFIDIEIDEPWFINKYQEKETCHTLGDNKQLNRDSFFNDNGWVVIRFSEKQVDQEIDQCVDFIFNVSRMIFQPKHRLCNQPPKDHQRWNSDTALDESRPIK
;
A
#
# COMPACT_ATOMS: atom_id res chain seq x y z
N MET A 1 -3.72 0.70 -8.98
CA MET A 1 -3.96 1.84 -9.88
C MET A 1 -3.49 1.40 -11.27
N SER A 2 -4.26 1.67 -12.33
CA SER A 2 -3.78 1.42 -13.70
C SER A 2 -2.53 2.26 -13.96
N SER A 3 -1.54 1.71 -14.66
CA SER A 3 -0.35 2.46 -15.06
C SER A 3 -0.73 3.73 -15.83
N HIS A 4 -0.05 4.83 -15.57
CA HIS A 4 -0.31 6.09 -16.26
C HIS A 4 -0.11 5.93 -17.78
N PRO A 5 -0.97 6.51 -18.65
CA PRO A 5 -0.98 6.22 -20.08
C PRO A 5 0.34 6.52 -20.80
N LEU A 6 1.13 7.49 -20.33
CA LEU A 6 2.45 7.78 -20.91
C LEU A 6 3.46 6.65 -20.74
N LEU A 7 3.33 5.84 -19.68
CA LEU A 7 4.33 4.81 -19.35
C LEU A 7 4.41 3.72 -20.42
N LYS A 8 3.39 3.59 -21.29
CA LYS A 8 3.42 2.65 -22.43
C LYS A 8 4.44 3.02 -23.51
N TYR A 9 4.86 4.29 -23.58
CA TYR A 9 5.85 4.78 -24.57
C TYR A 9 7.29 4.65 -24.08
N ILE A 10 7.50 4.19 -22.84
CA ILE A 10 8.82 3.85 -22.30
C ILE A 10 9.18 2.42 -22.74
N ARG A 11 9.03 2.15 -24.04
CA ARG A 11 9.29 0.87 -24.68
C ARG A 11 10.36 1.04 -25.74
N LYS A 12 11.43 0.25 -25.66
CA LYS A 12 12.62 0.47 -26.49
C LYS A 12 12.48 -0.01 -27.94
N ASP A 13 11.38 -0.66 -28.29
CA ASP A 13 11.16 -1.38 -29.55
C ASP A 13 10.27 -0.63 -30.56
N CYS A 14 9.59 0.44 -30.15
CA CYS A 14 8.73 1.25 -31.03
C CYS A 14 8.90 2.75 -30.78
N TYR A 15 8.67 3.54 -31.83
CA TYR A 15 8.36 4.95 -31.76
C TYR A 15 6.84 5.17 -31.62
N PRO A 16 6.36 6.30 -31.04
CA PRO A 16 7.18 7.27 -30.34
C PRO A 16 7.80 6.65 -29.09
N TYR A 17 9.09 6.90 -28.90
CA TYR A 17 9.84 6.40 -27.75
C TYR A 17 10.04 7.54 -26.76
N LEU A 18 9.81 7.24 -25.49
CA LEU A 18 9.94 8.18 -24.39
C LEU A 18 10.99 7.68 -23.40
N ALA A 19 12.03 8.48 -23.19
CA ALA A 19 12.95 8.31 -22.08
C ALA A 19 12.64 9.38 -21.02
N LEU A 20 12.49 8.95 -19.76
CA LEU A 20 12.11 9.82 -18.65
C LEU A 20 13.19 9.79 -17.57
N PRO A 21 13.51 10.94 -16.95
CA PRO A 21 14.19 11.00 -15.67
C PRO A 21 13.47 10.15 -14.62
N GLN A 22 14.24 9.55 -13.71
CA GLN A 22 13.71 8.63 -12.70
C GLN A 22 12.64 9.29 -11.82
N GLU A 23 12.81 10.57 -11.49
CA GLU A 23 11.88 11.36 -10.68
C GLU A 23 10.53 11.52 -11.39
N ILE A 24 10.54 11.80 -12.70
CA ILE A 24 9.33 11.92 -13.51
C ILE A 24 8.67 10.55 -13.67
N TYR A 25 9.45 9.49 -13.92
CA TYR A 25 8.94 8.13 -13.99
C TYR A 25 8.20 7.73 -12.70
N LEU A 26 8.84 7.91 -11.55
CA LEU A 26 8.24 7.64 -10.23
C LEU A 26 7.03 8.53 -9.97
N HIS A 27 7.09 9.80 -10.37
CA HIS A 27 5.94 10.70 -10.27
C HIS A 27 4.75 10.18 -11.06
N LEU A 28 4.93 9.72 -12.29
CA LEU A 28 3.84 9.16 -13.11
C LEU A 28 3.31 7.82 -12.58
N GLN A 29 4.03 7.12 -11.71
CA GLN A 29 3.51 5.92 -11.02
C GLN A 29 2.51 6.25 -9.91
N GLY A 30 2.47 7.50 -9.45
CA GLY A 30 1.57 7.98 -8.39
C GLY A 30 2.31 8.40 -7.11
N PRO A 31 1.61 9.03 -6.17
CA PRO A 31 2.24 9.48 -4.93
C PRO A 31 2.61 8.28 -4.04
N LYS A 32 3.78 8.35 -3.41
CA LYS A 32 4.14 7.41 -2.35
C LYS A 32 3.20 7.63 -1.17
N LEU A 33 2.36 6.64 -0.89
CA LEU A 33 1.42 6.71 0.23
C LEU A 33 2.15 6.46 1.55
N PRO A 34 1.75 7.14 2.65
CA PRO A 34 2.27 6.83 3.96
C PRO A 34 1.93 5.40 4.33
N GLU A 35 2.71 4.81 5.24
CA GLU A 35 2.37 3.51 5.79
C GLU A 35 1.03 3.60 6.54
N LYS A 36 0.21 2.56 6.38
CA LYS A 36 -1.05 2.48 7.11
C LYS A 36 -0.72 2.42 8.61
N PRO A 37 -1.38 3.23 9.46
CA PRO A 37 -1.10 3.21 10.89
C PRO A 37 -1.27 1.79 11.42
N SER A 38 -0.24 1.32 12.12
CA SER A 38 -0.34 0.07 12.87
C SER A 38 -1.42 0.23 13.93
N LEU A 39 -2.34 -0.72 14.01
CA LEU A 39 -3.37 -0.70 15.04
C LEU A 39 -2.71 -0.87 16.39
N ALA A 40 -3.05 -0.01 17.35
CA ALA A 40 -2.66 -0.21 18.73
C ALA A 40 -3.13 -1.61 19.19
N PRO A 41 -2.35 -2.30 20.04
CA PRO A 41 -2.77 -3.59 20.56
C PRO A 41 -4.09 -3.44 21.32
N GLU A 42 -4.94 -4.46 21.25
CA GLU A 42 -6.22 -4.43 21.96
C GLU A 42 -6.01 -4.16 23.45
N PRO A 43 -6.80 -3.26 24.06
CA PRO A 43 -6.62 -2.89 25.44
C PRO A 43 -6.91 -4.09 26.35
N LYS A 44 -6.08 -4.26 27.38
CA LYS A 44 -6.28 -5.30 28.38
C LYS A 44 -7.55 -5.00 29.17
N LYS A 45 -8.52 -5.92 29.12
CA LYS A 45 -9.76 -5.82 29.90
C LYS A 45 -9.45 -6.00 31.38
N PRO A 46 -10.17 -5.31 32.28
CA PRO A 46 -10.03 -5.51 33.72
C PRO A 46 -10.40 -6.93 34.11
N GLU A 47 -9.86 -7.41 35.22
CA GLU A 47 -10.17 -8.73 35.75
C GLU A 47 -11.67 -8.85 36.09
N LYS A 48 -12.28 -9.97 35.70
CA LYS A 48 -13.70 -10.21 35.93
C LYS A 48 -13.93 -10.55 37.42
N PRO A 49 -14.91 -9.91 38.09
CA PRO A 49 -15.23 -10.27 39.47
C PRO A 49 -15.58 -11.76 39.61
N THR A 50 -15.11 -12.38 40.68
CA THR A 50 -15.41 -13.78 41.02
C THR A 50 -16.76 -13.87 41.74
N PRO A 51 -17.64 -14.81 41.34
CA PRO A 51 -18.91 -15.02 42.03
C PRO A 51 -18.68 -15.51 43.47
N PRO A 52 -19.52 -15.11 44.44
CA PRO A 52 -19.45 -15.67 45.78
C PRO A 52 -19.81 -17.16 45.74
N GLU A 53 -19.15 -17.96 46.58
CA GLU A 53 -19.45 -19.37 46.71
C GLU A 53 -20.83 -19.58 47.34
N LEU A 54 -21.61 -20.51 46.78
CA LEU A 54 -22.91 -20.85 47.34
C LEU A 54 -22.70 -21.58 48.67
N PRO A 55 -23.25 -21.10 49.80
CA PRO A 55 -23.07 -21.77 51.08
C PRO A 55 -23.74 -23.15 51.04
N SER A 56 -23.08 -24.14 51.62
CA SER A 56 -23.62 -25.49 51.71
C SER A 56 -24.89 -25.50 52.55
N ILE A 57 -25.99 -25.95 51.98
CA ILE A 57 -27.26 -26.12 52.72
C ILE A 57 -27.07 -27.23 53.76
N PRO A 58 -27.39 -27.01 55.04
CA PRO A 58 -27.41 -28.08 56.02
C PRO A 58 -28.35 -29.19 55.56
N THR A 59 -27.80 -30.38 55.31
CA THR A 59 -28.59 -31.51 54.81
C THR A 59 -29.32 -32.18 55.97
N ARG A 60 -30.64 -32.40 55.83
CA ARG A 60 -31.39 -33.21 56.80
C ARG A 60 -30.84 -34.63 56.81
N VAL A 61 -30.46 -35.12 57.98
CA VAL A 61 -29.77 -36.40 58.17
C VAL A 61 -30.55 -37.57 57.57
N MET A 62 -31.90 -37.51 57.58
CA MET A 62 -32.77 -38.50 56.95
C MET A 62 -32.56 -38.64 55.43
N GLY A 63 -32.12 -37.58 54.74
CA GLY A 63 -31.79 -37.63 53.31
C GLY A 63 -30.50 -38.40 53.02
N LYS A 64 -29.48 -38.21 53.88
CA LYS A 64 -28.23 -38.99 53.85
C LYS A 64 -28.42 -40.43 54.31
N LEU A 65 -29.33 -40.68 55.24
CA LEU A 65 -29.69 -42.02 55.69
C LEU A 65 -30.43 -42.79 54.59
N LYS A 66 -31.35 -42.18 53.85
CA LYS A 66 -32.00 -42.84 52.70
C LYS A 66 -31.00 -43.24 51.62
N SER A 67 -30.03 -42.38 51.29
CA SER A 67 -28.96 -42.71 50.32
C SER A 67 -27.95 -43.74 50.87
N ALA A 68 -27.67 -43.72 52.17
CA ALA A 68 -26.77 -44.66 52.82
C ALA A 68 -27.43 -46.03 53.06
N VAL A 69 -28.74 -46.09 53.34
CA VAL A 69 -29.51 -47.34 53.46
C VAL A 69 -29.69 -48.00 52.10
N SER A 70 -29.86 -47.21 51.02
CA SER A 70 -29.86 -47.76 49.66
C SER A 70 -28.49 -48.28 49.22
N ALA A 71 -27.39 -47.66 49.67
CA ALA A 71 -26.03 -48.15 49.42
C ALA A 71 -25.62 -49.30 50.38
N GLY A 72 -26.16 -49.31 51.60
CA GLY A 72 -25.81 -50.22 52.70
C GLY A 72 -26.64 -51.50 52.77
N ALA A 73 -27.71 -51.64 51.97
CA ALA A 73 -28.40 -52.92 51.82
C ALA A 73 -27.46 -54.03 51.31
N GLY A 74 -26.40 -53.69 50.56
CA GLY A 74 -25.32 -54.63 50.20
C GLY A 74 -24.36 -54.96 51.35
N SER A 75 -24.19 -54.06 52.32
CA SER A 75 -23.23 -54.20 53.42
C SER A 75 -23.72 -55.10 54.55
N ILE A 76 -25.04 -55.18 54.78
CA ILE A 76 -25.63 -56.08 55.79
C ILE A 76 -25.39 -57.55 55.41
N VAL A 77 -25.41 -57.87 54.10
CA VAL A 77 -25.09 -59.21 53.59
C VAL A 77 -23.59 -59.52 53.76
N LEU A 78 -22.70 -58.54 53.54
CA LEU A 78 -21.25 -58.72 53.70
C LEU A 78 -20.82 -58.86 55.17
N LEU A 79 -21.49 -58.17 56.08
CA LEU A 79 -21.26 -58.25 57.53
C LEU A 79 -21.68 -59.60 58.13
N ALA A 80 -22.72 -60.25 57.60
CA ALA A 80 -23.12 -61.59 58.01
C ALA A 80 -22.06 -62.65 57.65
N ILE A 81 -21.29 -62.43 56.58
CA ILE A 81 -20.22 -63.35 56.14
C ILE A 81 -18.95 -63.18 56.99
N ILE A 82 -18.61 -61.95 57.42
CA ILE A 82 -17.40 -61.67 58.21
C ILE A 82 -17.58 -62.01 59.70
N ALA A 83 -18.82 -62.01 60.22
CA ALA A 83 -19.13 -62.33 61.61
C ALA A 83 -18.81 -63.78 62.01
N ALA A 84 -18.56 -64.67 61.06
CA ALA A 84 -18.23 -66.07 61.32
C ALA A 84 -16.79 -66.30 61.80
N GLU A 85 -15.83 -65.42 61.50
CA GLU A 85 -14.40 -65.76 61.68
C GLU A 85 -13.56 -64.82 62.56
N ALA A 86 -14.08 -63.64 62.96
CA ALA A 86 -13.26 -62.70 63.74
C ALA A 86 -14.06 -61.86 64.76
N PRO A 87 -14.18 -62.30 66.04
CA PRO A 87 -14.93 -61.58 67.06
C PRO A 87 -14.35 -60.20 67.40
N PHE A 88 -13.06 -59.96 67.16
CA PHE A 88 -12.44 -58.63 67.33
C PHE A 88 -12.95 -57.59 66.32
N PHE A 89 -13.36 -58.00 65.12
CA PHE A 89 -13.97 -57.09 64.15
C PHE A 89 -15.38 -56.66 64.58
N LEU A 90 -16.12 -57.47 65.33
CA LEU A 90 -17.44 -57.09 65.87
C LEU A 90 -17.34 -55.96 66.89
N ILE A 91 -16.26 -55.92 67.69
CA ILE A 91 -16.01 -54.83 68.65
C ILE A 91 -15.59 -53.55 67.91
N ALA A 92 -14.72 -53.64 66.90
CA ALA A 92 -14.32 -52.49 66.09
C ALA A 92 -15.49 -51.92 65.25
N VAL A 93 -16.31 -52.79 64.64
CA VAL A 93 -17.53 -52.40 63.90
C VAL A 93 -18.60 -51.88 64.86
N GLY A 94 -18.73 -52.47 66.05
CA GLY A 94 -19.66 -52.02 67.09
C GLY A 94 -19.30 -50.65 67.64
N THR A 95 -18.03 -50.39 67.94
CA THR A 95 -17.55 -49.07 68.40
C THR A 95 -17.66 -48.01 67.31
N ALA A 96 -17.31 -48.33 66.06
CA ALA A 96 -17.54 -47.46 64.91
C ALA A 96 -19.04 -47.18 64.70
N GLY A 97 -19.90 -48.19 64.87
CA GLY A 97 -21.35 -48.09 64.78
C GLY A 97 -21.95 -47.18 65.87
N VAL A 98 -21.50 -47.30 67.11
CA VAL A 98 -21.89 -46.40 68.21
C VAL A 98 -21.42 -44.97 67.93
N GLY A 99 -20.19 -44.78 67.45
CA GLY A 99 -19.69 -43.46 67.04
C GLY A 99 -20.51 -42.83 65.91
N LEU A 100 -20.89 -43.61 64.90
CA LEU A 100 -21.75 -43.17 63.80
C LEU A 100 -23.17 -42.85 64.28
N LEU A 101 -23.74 -43.64 65.19
CA LEU A 101 -25.05 -43.39 65.78
C LEU A 101 -25.06 -42.14 66.66
N LEU A 102 -24.04 -41.96 67.50
CA LEU A 102 -23.89 -40.75 68.32
C LEU A 102 -23.72 -39.51 67.44
N LYS A 103 -22.91 -39.58 66.37
CA LYS A 103 -22.79 -38.51 65.38
C LYS A 103 -24.11 -38.24 64.67
N PHE A 104 -24.87 -39.29 64.29
CA PHE A 104 -26.19 -39.17 63.68
C PHE A 104 -27.19 -38.47 64.60
N LEU A 105 -27.26 -38.88 65.87
CA LEU A 105 -28.14 -38.28 66.87
C LEU A 105 -27.76 -36.82 67.12
N TYR A 106 -26.46 -36.53 67.24
CA TYR A 106 -25.95 -35.16 67.36
C TYR A 106 -26.31 -34.32 66.13
N ASP A 107 -26.08 -34.84 64.92
CA ASP A 107 -26.41 -34.15 63.67
C ASP A 107 -27.92 -33.93 63.50
N SER A 108 -28.75 -34.88 63.94
CA SER A 108 -30.21 -34.76 63.89
C SER A 108 -30.74 -33.77 64.91
N PHE A 109 -30.16 -33.75 66.12
CA PHE A 109 -30.58 -32.85 67.20
C PHE A 109 -30.17 -31.40 66.91
N THR A 110 -28.97 -31.18 66.39
CA THR A 110 -28.43 -29.86 66.01
C THR A 110 -28.91 -29.37 64.65
N TYR A 111 -29.70 -30.15 63.91
CA TYR A 111 -30.15 -29.80 62.56
C TYR A 111 -30.99 -28.52 62.54
N GLU A 112 -31.97 -28.39 63.44
CA GLU A 112 -32.84 -27.21 63.48
C GLU A 112 -32.07 -25.94 63.83
N GLU A 113 -31.09 -26.04 64.72
CA GLU A 113 -30.21 -24.93 65.10
C GLU A 113 -29.29 -24.53 63.94
N ARG A 114 -28.66 -25.50 63.26
CA ARG A 114 -27.85 -25.23 62.04
C ARG A 114 -28.69 -24.65 60.90
N MET A 115 -29.94 -25.10 60.75
CA MET A 115 -30.87 -24.53 59.76
C MET A 115 -31.32 -23.13 60.13
N ARG A 116 -31.51 -22.84 61.42
CA ARG A 116 -31.79 -21.49 61.91
C ARG A 116 -30.62 -20.56 61.65
N ASP A 117 -29.40 -20.94 62.04
CA ASP A 117 -28.18 -20.19 61.76
C ASP A 117 -27.95 -20.00 60.25
N TYR A 118 -28.22 -21.02 59.45
CA TYR A 118 -28.16 -20.91 57.99
C TYR A 118 -29.14 -19.85 57.46
N ARG A 119 -30.38 -19.80 57.97
CA ARG A 119 -31.41 -18.85 57.52
C ARG A 119 -31.19 -17.44 58.05
N GLU A 120 -30.75 -17.29 59.30
CA GLU A 120 -30.64 -16.00 59.98
C GLU A 120 -29.29 -15.32 59.74
N ASN A 121 -28.21 -16.10 59.58
CA ASN A 121 -26.85 -15.57 59.49
C ASN A 121 -26.18 -15.86 58.14
N THR A 122 -26.19 -17.12 57.68
CA THR A 122 -25.43 -17.52 56.48
C THR A 122 -26.05 -17.01 55.18
N LEU A 123 -27.36 -17.22 55.00
CA LEU A 123 -28.07 -16.84 53.78
C LEU A 123 -28.16 -15.31 53.59
N PRO A 124 -28.39 -14.49 54.64
CA PRO A 124 -28.35 -13.03 54.50
C PRO A 124 -26.96 -12.50 54.15
N LYS A 125 -25.88 -13.06 54.73
CA LYS A 125 -24.50 -12.72 54.36
C LYS A 125 -24.22 -13.04 52.88
N TYR A 126 -24.58 -14.24 52.43
CA TYR A 126 -24.46 -14.62 51.02
C TYR A 126 -25.27 -13.68 50.10
N ASN A 127 -26.51 -13.33 50.47
CA ASN A 127 -27.32 -12.41 49.67
C ASN A 127 -26.70 -11.01 49.59
N GLN A 128 -26.10 -10.50 50.66
CA GLN A 128 -25.35 -9.24 50.63
C GLN A 128 -24.10 -9.33 49.74
N GLU A 129 -23.33 -10.41 49.84
CA GLU A 129 -22.17 -10.65 48.99
C GLU A 129 -22.56 -10.78 47.52
N LYS A 130 -23.68 -11.45 47.22
CA LYS A 130 -24.26 -11.54 45.88
C LYS A 130 -24.65 -10.17 45.34
N GLN A 131 -25.31 -9.33 46.14
CA GLN A 131 -25.63 -7.95 45.72
C GLN A 131 -24.36 -7.12 45.43
N LYS A 132 -23.33 -7.23 46.28
CA LYS A 132 -22.02 -6.59 46.05
C LYS A 132 -21.37 -7.10 44.77
N TYR A 133 -21.44 -8.41 44.52
CA TYR A 133 -20.95 -9.04 43.30
C TYR A 133 -21.70 -8.51 42.07
N ASP A 134 -23.03 -8.47 42.10
CA ASP A 134 -23.86 -7.99 40.98
C ASP A 134 -23.55 -6.53 40.64
N HIS A 135 -23.35 -5.68 41.67
CA HIS A 135 -22.88 -4.31 41.50
C HIS A 135 -21.51 -4.25 40.82
N LYS A 136 -20.51 -4.97 41.37
CA LYS A 136 -19.15 -5.04 40.80
C LYS A 136 -19.16 -5.57 39.36
N LEU A 137 -20.01 -6.55 39.05
CA LEU A 137 -20.17 -7.10 37.71
C LEU A 137 -20.73 -6.06 36.74
N LYS A 138 -21.71 -5.26 37.17
CA LYS A 138 -22.26 -4.15 36.37
C LYS A 138 -21.20 -3.08 36.10
N GLU A 139 -20.45 -2.67 37.12
CA GLU A 139 -19.34 -1.72 36.96
C GLU A 139 -18.25 -2.26 36.03
N TRP A 140 -17.87 -3.52 36.18
CA TRP A 140 -16.90 -4.18 35.31
C TRP A 140 -17.36 -4.20 33.85
N LYS A 141 -18.64 -4.54 33.60
CA LYS A 141 -19.23 -4.50 32.25
C LYS A 141 -19.17 -3.10 31.65
N ASN A 142 -19.54 -2.08 32.42
CA ASN A 142 -19.49 -0.68 31.97
C ASN A 142 -18.06 -0.24 31.66
N LYS A 143 -17.08 -0.60 32.50
CA LYS A 143 -15.67 -0.31 32.25
C LYS A 143 -15.16 -1.00 30.98
N CYS A 144 -15.50 -2.27 30.77
CA CYS A 144 -15.14 -2.98 29.54
C CYS A 144 -15.74 -2.31 28.29
N LEU A 145 -17.00 -1.88 28.37
CA LEU A 145 -17.67 -1.18 27.28
C LEU A 145 -17.01 0.18 26.99
N GLN A 146 -16.68 0.94 28.02
CA GLN A 146 -16.01 2.24 27.88
C GLN A 146 -14.64 2.06 27.22
N ILE A 147 -13.83 1.10 27.69
CA ILE A 147 -12.52 0.79 27.09
C ILE A 147 -12.66 0.43 25.61
N GLU A 148 -13.66 -0.38 25.26
CA GLU A 148 -13.94 -0.75 23.87
C GLU A 148 -14.32 0.48 23.04
N GLN A 149 -15.22 1.32 23.54
CA GLN A 149 -15.65 2.54 22.83
C GLN A 149 -14.50 3.52 22.60
N GLU A 150 -13.66 3.73 23.61
CA GLU A 150 -12.46 4.58 23.51
C GLU A 150 -11.48 4.03 22.47
N TYR A 151 -11.20 2.73 22.51
CA TYR A 151 -10.34 2.06 21.54
C TYR A 151 -10.87 2.17 20.10
N GLN A 152 -12.17 1.95 19.88
CA GLN A 152 -12.77 2.12 18.55
C GLN A 152 -12.70 3.57 18.07
N LYS A 153 -12.94 4.54 18.97
CA LYS A 153 -12.84 5.97 18.64
C LYS A 153 -11.41 6.37 18.26
N GLU A 154 -10.41 5.86 18.96
CA GLU A 154 -9.00 6.10 18.63
C GLU A 154 -8.63 5.49 17.28
N LYS A 155 -9.06 4.24 17.03
CA LYS A 155 -8.86 3.55 15.75
C LYS A 155 -9.51 4.32 14.59
N GLU A 156 -10.73 4.79 14.76
CA GLU A 156 -11.43 5.59 13.76
C GLU A 156 -10.70 6.91 13.51
N LYS A 157 -10.30 7.62 14.57
CA LYS A 157 -9.54 8.87 14.45
C LYS A 157 -8.23 8.69 13.69
N ALA A 158 -7.47 7.63 14.00
CA ALA A 158 -6.23 7.30 13.29
C ALA A 158 -6.47 6.99 11.81
N THR A 159 -7.56 6.26 11.51
CA THR A 159 -7.97 5.95 10.14
C THR A 159 -8.34 7.21 9.36
N GLN A 160 -9.17 8.10 9.94
CA GLN A 160 -9.56 9.35 9.31
C GLN A 160 -8.36 10.29 9.08
N GLU A 161 -7.41 10.35 10.02
CA GLU A 161 -6.20 11.15 9.86
C GLU A 161 -5.33 10.61 8.71
N TYR A 162 -5.16 9.30 8.62
CA TYR A 162 -4.47 8.64 7.51
C TYR A 162 -5.14 8.94 6.17
N GLU A 163 -6.47 8.81 6.09
CA GLU A 163 -7.23 9.09 4.87
C GLU A 163 -7.08 10.56 4.44
N ARG A 164 -7.17 11.51 5.37
CA ARG A 164 -6.94 12.95 5.08
C ARG A 164 -5.52 13.19 4.54
N LYS A 165 -4.50 12.53 5.10
CA LYS A 165 -3.12 12.62 4.62
C LYS A 165 -2.98 12.07 3.20
N VAL A 166 -3.54 10.88 2.94
CA VAL A 166 -3.57 10.26 1.62
C VAL A 166 -4.26 11.17 0.59
N GLU A 167 -5.42 11.73 0.95
CA GLU A 167 -6.18 12.60 0.04
C GLU A 167 -5.41 13.89 -0.27
N LYS A 168 -4.76 14.49 0.73
CA LYS A 168 -3.91 15.66 0.54
C LYS A 168 -2.76 15.35 -0.43
N LEU A 169 -2.08 14.21 -0.24
CA LEU A 169 -0.97 13.79 -1.11
C LEU A 169 -1.45 13.53 -2.54
N LYS A 170 -2.59 12.87 -2.72
CA LYS A 170 -3.21 12.70 -4.04
C LYS A 170 -3.49 14.04 -4.69
N LYS A 171 -4.14 14.97 -3.99
CA LYS A 171 -4.44 16.29 -4.55
C LYS A 171 -3.18 17.07 -4.93
N GLN A 172 -2.11 16.98 -4.13
CA GLN A 172 -0.83 17.61 -4.45
C GLN A 172 -0.19 16.99 -5.70
N TRP A 173 -0.21 15.66 -5.79
CA TRP A 173 0.28 14.91 -6.95
C TRP A 173 -0.51 15.26 -8.23
N GLU A 174 -1.84 15.32 -8.14
CA GLU A 174 -2.72 15.65 -9.26
C GLU A 174 -2.48 17.04 -9.82
N ASN A 175 -2.11 17.99 -8.95
CA ASN A 175 -1.79 19.37 -9.32
C ASN A 175 -0.31 19.55 -9.71
N GLY A 176 0.48 18.47 -9.81
CA GLY A 176 1.90 18.51 -10.14
C GLY A 176 2.80 19.09 -9.05
N LEU A 177 2.26 19.49 -7.90
CA LEU A 177 2.99 20.22 -6.85
C LEU A 177 4.03 19.35 -6.12
N SER A 178 4.01 18.03 -6.30
CA SER A 178 4.98 17.11 -5.71
C SER A 178 6.23 16.88 -6.55
N LEU A 179 6.25 17.36 -7.80
CA LEU A 179 7.36 17.13 -8.71
C LEU A 179 8.46 18.17 -8.45
N ILE A 180 9.69 17.73 -8.24
CA ILE A 180 10.86 18.61 -8.20
C ILE A 180 11.75 18.15 -9.34
N ILE A 181 11.80 18.93 -10.41
CA ILE A 181 12.67 18.66 -11.56
C ILE A 181 13.97 19.42 -11.30
N ASN A 182 15.00 18.71 -10.86
CA ASN A 182 16.36 19.25 -10.83
C ASN A 182 16.95 19.08 -12.23
N SER A 183 16.52 19.95 -13.14
CA SER A 183 17.14 20.00 -14.46
C SER A 183 18.41 20.82 -14.38
N TYR A 184 19.51 20.26 -14.88
CA TYR A 184 20.69 21.05 -15.14
C TYR A 184 20.49 21.72 -16.50
N PRO A 185 20.38 23.06 -16.56
CA PRO A 185 20.42 23.76 -17.83
C PRO A 185 21.81 23.53 -18.39
N SER A 186 21.92 22.50 -19.23
CA SER A 186 23.13 22.29 -20.01
C SER A 186 23.14 23.46 -20.99
N ASN A 187 24.00 24.45 -20.76
CA ASN A 187 24.11 25.58 -21.66
C ASN A 187 24.49 25.05 -23.04
N LEU A 188 23.52 25.09 -23.95
CA LEU A 188 23.67 24.88 -25.38
C LEU A 188 24.56 26.00 -25.94
N ASP A 189 25.87 25.92 -25.69
CA ASP A 189 26.79 27.03 -25.95
C ASP A 189 27.79 26.71 -27.05
N VAL A 190 28.07 25.42 -27.30
CA VAL A 190 29.04 25.03 -28.32
C VAL A 190 28.37 25.05 -29.69
N ASN A 191 28.96 25.76 -30.66
CA ASN A 191 28.51 25.66 -32.06
C ASN A 191 28.96 24.29 -32.60
N SER A 192 28.01 23.41 -32.90
CA SER A 192 28.32 22.02 -33.28
C SER A 192 28.59 21.83 -34.77
N GLN A 193 28.18 22.79 -35.62
CA GLN A 193 28.14 22.63 -37.08
C GLN A 193 27.51 21.29 -37.50
N ALA A 194 26.58 20.77 -36.69
CA ALA A 194 25.95 19.48 -36.92
C ALA A 194 25.12 19.50 -38.20
N ARG A 195 24.95 18.33 -38.81
CA ARG A 195 24.06 18.16 -39.95
C ARG A 195 22.62 18.37 -39.47
N VAL A 196 21.88 19.22 -40.17
CA VAL A 196 20.43 19.36 -39.98
C VAL A 196 19.74 18.23 -40.73
N GLY A 197 18.86 17.50 -40.03
CA GLY A 197 18.02 16.46 -40.61
C GLY A 197 16.97 17.04 -41.56
N LYS A 198 16.40 16.18 -42.39
CA LYS A 198 15.50 16.63 -43.47
C LYS A 198 14.19 17.22 -42.96
N LEU A 199 13.69 16.73 -41.83
CA LEU A 199 12.37 17.08 -41.30
C LEU A 199 12.42 17.96 -40.05
N ASP A 200 13.61 18.26 -39.55
CA ASP A 200 13.83 19.04 -38.32
C ASP A 200 13.11 20.39 -38.41
N MET A 201 13.37 21.13 -39.49
CA MET A 201 12.71 22.43 -39.74
C MET A 201 11.20 22.29 -39.89
N SER A 202 10.71 21.23 -40.55
CA SER A 202 9.26 21.03 -40.72
C SER A 202 8.56 20.81 -39.39
N LEU A 203 9.14 19.96 -38.51
CA LEU A 203 8.59 19.72 -37.18
C LEU A 203 8.73 20.96 -36.29
N ARG A 204 9.87 21.67 -36.37
CA ARG A 204 10.10 22.92 -35.65
C ARG A 204 9.06 23.98 -36.00
N ASP A 205 8.82 24.23 -37.28
CA ASP A 205 7.80 25.16 -37.77
C ASP A 205 6.39 24.75 -37.29
N ALA A 206 6.09 23.44 -37.31
CA ALA A 206 4.81 22.92 -36.83
C ALA A 206 4.61 23.13 -35.31
N ILE A 207 5.69 22.98 -34.53
CA ILE A 207 5.71 23.31 -33.09
C ILE A 207 5.47 24.81 -32.89
N GLU A 208 6.21 25.67 -33.59
CA GLU A 208 6.10 27.15 -33.51
C GLU A 208 4.67 27.63 -33.79
N ASN A 209 4.05 27.12 -34.86
CA ASN A 209 2.68 27.47 -35.23
C ASN A 209 1.67 27.14 -34.12
N LYS A 210 1.92 26.09 -33.32
CA LYS A 210 1.03 25.68 -32.24
C LYS A 210 1.23 26.46 -30.95
N LEU A 211 2.39 27.08 -30.74
CA LEU A 211 2.72 27.82 -29.51
C LEU A 211 1.72 28.93 -29.19
N ASN A 212 1.19 29.59 -30.23
CA ASN A 212 0.24 30.69 -30.10
C ASN A 212 -1.08 30.32 -29.41
N ASN A 213 -1.38 29.02 -29.28
CA ASN A 213 -2.65 28.52 -28.75
C ASN A 213 -2.52 27.89 -27.35
N LEU A 214 -1.36 27.99 -26.70
CA LEU A 214 -1.10 27.34 -25.42
C LEU A 214 -1.40 28.26 -24.22
N ILE A 215 -2.36 27.87 -23.39
CA ILE A 215 -2.82 28.67 -22.24
C ILE A 215 -2.14 28.23 -20.94
N ASP A 216 -1.83 26.94 -20.81
CA ASP A 216 -1.44 26.27 -19.57
C ASP A 216 0.08 26.07 -19.39
N ILE A 217 0.82 26.15 -20.49
CA ILE A 217 2.28 26.05 -20.53
C ILE A 217 2.87 27.21 -21.34
N GLU A 218 4.10 27.58 -21.02
CA GLU A 218 4.97 28.41 -21.83
C GLU A 218 6.05 27.53 -22.43
N VAL A 219 6.37 27.71 -23.70
CA VAL A 219 7.32 26.86 -24.42
C VAL A 219 8.31 27.77 -25.13
N THR A 220 9.58 27.48 -24.95
CA THR A 220 10.70 28.14 -25.62
C THR A 220 11.46 27.11 -26.43
N LEU A 221 11.51 27.32 -27.74
CA LEU A 221 12.42 26.61 -28.62
C LEU A 221 13.84 27.12 -28.37
N MET A 222 14.75 26.22 -28.04
CA MET A 222 16.14 26.59 -27.83
C MET A 222 16.83 26.79 -29.21
N PRO A 223 17.95 27.55 -29.28
CA PRO A 223 18.59 27.86 -30.55
C PRO A 223 19.07 26.62 -31.30
N ASP A 224 18.92 26.63 -32.62
CA ASP A 224 19.46 25.60 -33.52
C ASP A 224 20.99 25.58 -33.52
N ASN A 225 21.58 24.45 -33.93
CA ASN A 225 23.03 24.27 -34.12
C ASN A 225 23.89 24.53 -32.87
N LYS A 226 23.26 24.50 -31.71
CA LYS A 226 23.95 24.49 -30.42
C LYS A 226 24.10 23.05 -29.94
N GLY A 227 25.26 22.75 -29.39
CA GLY A 227 25.63 21.44 -28.94
C GLY A 227 26.05 21.40 -27.48
N LEU A 228 25.99 20.21 -26.92
CA LEU A 228 26.36 19.85 -25.56
C LEU A 228 27.56 18.92 -25.59
N SER A 229 28.51 19.13 -24.69
CA SER A 229 29.59 18.18 -24.50
C SER A 229 29.08 17.02 -23.65
N ILE A 230 28.88 15.86 -24.28
CA ILE A 230 28.38 14.63 -23.64
C ILE A 230 29.53 13.62 -23.53
N PRO A 231 29.69 12.90 -22.41
CA PRO A 231 30.70 11.85 -22.28
C PRO A 231 30.57 10.79 -23.38
N GLY A 232 31.71 10.40 -23.98
CA GLY A 232 31.75 9.36 -25.01
C GLY A 232 31.49 9.84 -26.44
N TYR A 233 31.39 11.15 -26.65
CA TYR A 233 31.33 11.78 -27.97
C TYR A 233 32.60 12.60 -28.23
N ASP A 234 33.18 12.44 -29.43
CA ASP A 234 34.36 13.20 -29.86
C ASP A 234 34.01 14.64 -30.26
N TYR A 235 32.73 14.94 -30.44
CA TYR A 235 32.19 16.22 -30.87
C TYR A 235 30.95 16.59 -30.03
N PRO A 236 30.60 17.89 -29.93
CA PRO A 236 29.38 18.32 -29.26
C PRO A 236 28.15 17.65 -29.88
N TYR A 237 27.30 17.09 -29.02
CA TYR A 237 26.02 16.55 -29.39
C TYR A 237 24.99 17.66 -29.61
N THR A 238 24.28 17.64 -30.74
CA THR A 238 23.19 18.59 -31.00
C THR A 238 21.86 17.85 -31.02
N PRO A 239 20.96 18.16 -30.07
CA PRO A 239 19.54 17.84 -30.18
C PRO A 239 18.96 18.32 -31.51
N ASP A 240 18.08 17.54 -32.14
CA ASP A 240 17.39 18.00 -33.36
C ASP A 240 16.47 19.19 -33.02
N ILE A 241 15.63 19.05 -31.98
CA ILE A 241 14.76 20.14 -31.50
C ILE A 241 14.75 20.19 -29.97
N PRO A 242 15.63 20.99 -29.34
CA PRO A 242 15.63 21.19 -27.91
C PRO A 242 14.53 22.18 -27.46
N LEU A 243 13.74 21.78 -26.47
CA LEU A 243 12.66 22.59 -25.88
C LEU A 243 12.86 22.84 -24.40
N LYS A 244 12.49 24.04 -23.97
CA LYS A 244 12.18 24.35 -22.57
C LYS A 244 10.67 24.57 -22.44
N VAL A 245 10.03 23.88 -21.50
CA VAL A 245 8.61 24.04 -21.19
C VAL A 245 8.47 24.47 -19.74
N ILE A 246 7.69 25.52 -19.48
CA ILE A 246 7.38 26.02 -18.14
C ILE A 246 5.88 25.84 -17.90
N SER A 247 5.54 25.18 -16.80
CA SER A 247 4.15 25.09 -16.35
C SER A 247 3.72 26.40 -15.72
N LYS A 248 2.66 27.03 -16.24
CA LYS A 248 2.12 28.27 -15.66
C LYS A 248 1.39 28.06 -14.34
N ILE A 249 1.09 26.80 -13.98
CA ILE A 249 0.35 26.45 -12.77
C ILE A 249 1.26 26.44 -11.54
N ASN A 250 2.47 25.89 -11.69
CA ASN A 250 3.37 25.63 -10.57
C ASN A 250 4.82 26.11 -10.84
N ASN A 251 5.05 26.79 -11.96
CA ASN A 251 6.34 27.36 -12.37
C ASN A 251 7.49 26.34 -12.44
N GLN A 252 7.16 25.07 -12.68
CA GLN A 252 8.13 24.01 -12.93
C GLN A 252 8.64 24.09 -14.36
N GLU A 253 9.92 23.80 -14.53
CA GLU A 253 10.59 23.77 -15.83
C GLU A 253 10.89 22.33 -16.23
N LEU A 254 10.67 22.03 -17.51
CA LEU A 254 10.97 20.76 -18.14
C LEU A 254 11.80 21.03 -19.38
N PHE A 255 12.92 20.34 -19.51
CA PHE A 255 13.72 20.33 -20.73
C PHE A 255 13.42 19.07 -21.52
N ILE A 256 13.23 19.20 -22.83
CA ILE A 256 12.89 18.10 -23.71
C ILE A 256 13.88 18.09 -24.88
N ASP A 257 14.49 16.94 -25.09
CA ASP A 257 15.26 16.58 -26.28
C ASP A 257 14.31 15.86 -27.25
N ILE A 258 13.98 16.50 -28.38
CA ILE A 258 13.18 15.88 -29.44
C ILE A 258 14.11 15.45 -30.57
N GLU A 259 13.93 14.21 -30.99
CA GLU A 259 14.82 13.53 -31.92
C GLU A 259 14.01 12.87 -33.04
N ILE A 260 14.50 13.02 -34.26
CA ILE A 260 13.91 12.47 -35.48
C ILE A 260 14.86 11.40 -36.01
N ASP A 261 14.58 10.15 -35.66
CA ASP A 261 15.42 9.02 -35.99
C ASP A 261 15.29 8.68 -37.47
N GLU A 262 16.44 8.68 -38.14
CA GLU A 262 16.57 8.24 -39.52
C GLU A 262 17.11 6.81 -39.53
N PRO A 263 16.61 5.95 -40.44
CA PRO A 263 17.09 4.57 -40.47
C PRO A 263 18.49 4.43 -41.06
N TRP A 264 18.83 5.30 -41.98
CA TRP A 264 20.13 5.34 -42.66
C TRP A 264 20.38 6.73 -43.22
N PHE A 265 21.64 7.05 -43.48
CA PHE A 265 22.05 8.24 -44.22
C PHE A 265 22.92 7.87 -45.41
N ILE A 266 23.02 8.78 -46.39
CA ILE A 266 23.99 8.64 -47.48
C ILE A 266 25.33 9.17 -46.99
N ASN A 267 26.34 8.30 -46.95
CA ASN A 267 27.68 8.66 -46.51
C ASN A 267 28.46 9.39 -47.62
N LYS A 268 29.70 9.78 -47.34
CA LYS A 268 30.57 10.51 -48.28
C LYS A 268 30.90 9.73 -49.57
N TYR A 269 30.66 8.41 -49.59
CA TYR A 269 30.88 7.53 -50.74
C TYR A 269 29.60 7.27 -51.54
N GLN A 270 28.51 8.00 -51.26
CA GLN A 270 27.18 7.80 -51.86
C GLN A 270 26.53 6.45 -51.54
N GLU A 271 26.95 5.80 -50.46
CA GLU A 271 26.39 4.53 -49.99
C GLU A 271 25.46 4.77 -48.80
N LYS A 272 24.46 3.89 -48.63
CA LYS A 272 23.60 3.90 -47.44
C LYS A 272 24.39 3.35 -46.25
N GLU A 273 24.37 4.08 -45.15
CA GLU A 273 24.95 3.67 -43.87
C GLU A 273 23.87 3.75 -42.78
N THR A 274 23.73 2.70 -41.98
CA THR A 274 22.68 2.62 -40.95
C THR A 274 22.97 3.58 -39.79
N CYS A 275 21.92 4.20 -39.25
CA CYS A 275 22.00 5.01 -38.04
C CYS A 275 20.79 4.73 -37.13
N HIS A 276 20.85 5.23 -35.90
CA HIS A 276 19.77 5.16 -34.92
C HIS A 276 19.25 3.73 -34.61
N THR A 277 20.12 2.72 -34.72
CA THR A 277 19.74 1.30 -34.61
C THR A 277 19.54 0.85 -33.17
N LEU A 278 18.67 -0.14 -32.98
CA LEU A 278 18.53 -0.86 -31.71
C LEU A 278 19.86 -1.50 -31.28
N GLY A 279 20.26 -1.27 -30.03
CA GLY A 279 21.49 -1.81 -29.45
C GLY A 279 22.72 -0.91 -29.62
N ASP A 280 22.58 0.25 -30.24
CA ASP A 280 23.64 1.25 -30.28
C ASP A 280 23.89 1.86 -28.89
N ASN A 281 25.04 1.51 -28.32
CA ASN A 281 25.47 2.00 -27.01
C ASN A 281 25.63 3.52 -26.97
N LYS A 282 25.95 4.19 -28.10
CA LYS A 282 26.08 5.65 -28.12
C LYS A 282 24.75 6.32 -27.81
N GLN A 283 23.67 5.89 -28.47
CA GLN A 283 22.32 6.38 -28.19
C GLN A 283 21.88 6.08 -26.76
N LEU A 284 22.12 4.85 -26.27
CA LEU A 284 21.77 4.49 -24.89
C LEU A 284 22.48 5.36 -23.85
N ASN A 285 23.77 5.62 -24.05
CA ASN A 285 24.56 6.47 -23.18
C ASN A 285 24.09 7.93 -23.21
N ARG A 286 23.72 8.43 -24.40
CA ARG A 286 23.16 9.76 -24.57
C ARG A 286 21.80 9.90 -23.87
N ASP A 287 20.86 9.00 -24.13
CA ASP A 287 19.53 9.05 -23.51
C ASP A 287 19.65 8.96 -21.97
N SER A 288 20.60 8.16 -21.47
CA SER A 288 20.92 8.10 -20.03
C SER A 288 21.49 9.42 -19.52
N PHE A 289 22.44 10.03 -20.23
CA PHE A 289 23.00 11.34 -19.87
C PHE A 289 21.92 12.41 -19.74
N PHE A 290 20.99 12.50 -20.69
CA PHE A 290 19.89 13.47 -20.63
C PHE A 290 18.95 13.19 -19.46
N ASN A 291 18.51 11.94 -19.29
CA ASN A 291 17.62 11.57 -18.19
C ASN A 291 18.26 11.82 -16.81
N ASP A 292 19.54 11.48 -16.65
CA ASP A 292 20.29 11.71 -15.40
C ASP A 292 20.45 13.21 -15.09
N ASN A 293 20.32 14.08 -16.10
CA ASN A 293 20.33 15.54 -15.96
C ASN A 293 18.93 16.17 -15.97
N GLY A 294 17.87 15.35 -15.87
CA GLY A 294 16.48 15.82 -15.74
C GLY A 294 15.80 16.20 -17.07
N TRP A 295 16.38 15.85 -18.21
CA TRP A 295 15.77 16.05 -19.53
C TRP A 295 14.89 14.87 -19.90
N VAL A 296 13.77 15.16 -20.57
CA VAL A 296 12.92 14.14 -21.20
C VAL A 296 13.36 13.96 -22.64
N VAL A 297 13.50 12.73 -23.10
CA VAL A 297 13.82 12.44 -24.51
C VAL A 297 12.58 11.91 -25.20
N ILE A 298 12.17 12.55 -26.30
CA ILE A 298 11.08 12.10 -27.18
C ILE A 298 11.68 11.79 -28.55
N ARG A 299 11.59 10.53 -28.98
CA ARG A 299 12.07 10.12 -30.30
C ARG A 299 10.90 9.76 -31.21
N PHE A 300 10.89 10.32 -32.40
CA PHE A 300 10.03 9.93 -33.51
C PHE A 300 10.88 9.31 -34.61
N SER A 301 10.28 8.48 -35.45
CA SER A 301 10.89 8.15 -36.73
C SER A 301 10.64 9.25 -37.76
N GLU A 302 11.54 9.41 -38.72
CA GLU A 302 11.36 10.31 -39.88
C GLU A 302 10.01 10.07 -40.59
N LYS A 303 9.57 8.80 -40.68
CA LYS A 303 8.27 8.41 -41.25
C LYS A 303 7.08 8.96 -40.48
N GLN A 304 7.10 8.93 -39.14
CA GLN A 304 6.03 9.52 -38.32
C GLN A 304 5.98 11.03 -38.49
N VAL A 305 7.14 11.69 -38.53
CA VAL A 305 7.17 13.14 -38.74
C VAL A 305 6.68 13.52 -40.13
N ASP A 306 7.01 12.74 -41.17
CA ASP A 306 6.54 13.01 -42.54
C ASP A 306 5.03 12.80 -42.72
N GLN A 307 4.48 11.76 -42.10
CA GLN A 307 3.09 11.32 -42.34
C GLN A 307 2.09 11.79 -41.28
N GLU A 308 2.55 12.08 -40.06
CA GLU A 308 1.74 12.30 -38.87
C GLU A 308 2.27 13.50 -38.05
N ILE A 309 2.73 14.56 -38.73
CA ILE A 309 3.38 15.72 -38.09
C ILE A 309 2.51 16.36 -37.01
N ASP A 310 1.21 16.53 -37.27
CA ASP A 310 0.28 17.13 -36.31
C ASP A 310 0.13 16.27 -35.06
N GLN A 311 0.09 14.94 -35.22
CA GLN A 311 0.03 13.99 -34.12
C GLN A 311 1.34 13.99 -33.31
N CYS A 312 2.50 14.11 -33.96
CA CYS A 312 3.80 14.24 -33.29
C CYS A 312 3.85 15.52 -32.44
N VAL A 313 3.40 16.64 -33.00
CA VAL A 313 3.30 17.92 -32.28
C VAL A 313 2.33 17.83 -31.10
N ASP A 314 1.15 17.23 -31.30
CA ASP A 314 0.20 16.96 -30.21
C ASP A 314 0.79 16.08 -29.12
N PHE A 315 1.56 15.06 -29.51
CA PHE A 315 2.19 14.15 -28.58
C PHE A 315 3.18 14.88 -27.67
N ILE A 316 4.04 15.73 -28.23
CA ILE A 316 5.01 16.54 -27.46
C ILE A 316 4.28 17.36 -26.38
N PHE A 317 3.25 18.12 -26.74
CA PHE A 317 2.54 18.96 -25.77
C PHE A 317 1.73 18.14 -24.76
N ASN A 318 1.14 17.02 -25.17
CA ASN A 318 0.45 16.14 -24.24
C ASN A 318 1.42 15.51 -23.24
N VAL A 319 2.62 15.09 -23.66
CA VAL A 319 3.66 14.59 -22.76
C VAL A 319 4.00 15.64 -21.70
N SER A 320 4.30 16.87 -22.12
CA SER A 320 4.61 17.99 -21.21
C SER A 320 3.49 18.23 -20.20
N ARG A 321 2.24 18.31 -20.67
CA ARG A 321 1.06 18.52 -19.81
C ARG A 321 0.85 17.39 -18.82
N MET A 322 0.99 16.15 -19.26
CA MET A 322 0.80 14.98 -18.40
C MET A 322 1.91 14.85 -17.35
N ILE A 323 3.12 15.33 -17.64
CA ILE A 323 4.20 15.41 -16.63
C ILE A 323 3.85 16.45 -15.56
N PHE A 324 3.41 17.65 -15.95
CA PHE A 324 3.03 18.68 -14.98
C PHE A 324 1.69 18.42 -14.30
N GLN A 325 0.80 17.67 -14.93
CA GLN A 325 -0.55 17.37 -14.48
C GLN A 325 -0.85 15.90 -14.79
N PRO A 326 -0.49 14.94 -13.92
CA PRO A 326 -0.66 13.50 -14.17
C PRO A 326 -2.10 13.01 -14.41
N LYS A 327 -3.10 13.86 -14.13
CA LYS A 327 -4.51 13.59 -14.48
C LYS A 327 -4.87 14.01 -15.90
N HIS A 328 -4.05 14.82 -16.55
CA HIS A 328 -4.26 15.24 -17.92
C HIS A 328 -4.39 13.99 -18.80
N ARG A 329 -5.39 14.00 -19.68
CA ARG A 329 -5.62 12.90 -20.61
C ARG A 329 -5.08 13.31 -21.96
N LEU A 330 -4.64 12.33 -22.75
CA LEU A 330 -4.32 12.55 -24.15
C LEU A 330 -5.56 13.14 -24.84
N CYS A 331 -5.46 14.39 -25.31
CA CYS A 331 -6.57 15.10 -25.93
C CYS A 331 -6.74 14.79 -27.42
N ASN A 332 -5.77 14.10 -28.05
CA ASN A 332 -5.79 13.72 -29.47
C ASN A 332 -5.22 12.30 -29.64
N GLN A 333 -5.41 11.73 -30.84
CA GLN A 333 -4.77 10.45 -31.16
C GLN A 333 -3.25 10.65 -31.23
N PRO A 334 -2.45 9.85 -30.50
CA PRO A 334 -0.99 9.87 -30.62
C PRO A 334 -0.58 9.38 -32.02
N PRO A 335 0.65 9.69 -32.48
CA PRO A 335 1.17 9.13 -33.72
C PRO A 335 1.19 7.60 -33.61
N LYS A 336 1.03 6.91 -34.74
CA LYS A 336 0.95 5.45 -34.74
C LYS A 336 2.27 4.85 -34.32
N ASP A 337 2.21 3.73 -33.61
CA ASP A 337 3.40 2.98 -33.25
C ASP A 337 4.17 2.60 -34.53
N HIS A 338 5.45 2.95 -34.60
CA HIS A 338 6.36 2.55 -35.67
C HIS A 338 7.49 1.72 -35.08
N GLN A 339 7.71 0.51 -35.59
CA GLN A 339 8.75 -0.37 -35.08
C GLN A 339 10.14 0.26 -35.26
N ARG A 340 10.97 0.20 -34.22
CA ARG A 340 12.38 0.62 -34.33
C ARG A 340 13.17 -0.44 -35.10
N TRP A 341 14.10 0.02 -35.91
CA TRP A 341 14.96 -0.84 -36.73
C TRP A 341 16.24 -1.25 -36.00
N ASN A 342 16.75 -2.43 -36.33
CA ASN A 342 18.11 -2.84 -35.99
C ASN A 342 19.05 -2.61 -37.20
N SER A 343 20.30 -3.02 -37.10
CA SER A 343 21.27 -2.92 -38.20
C SER A 343 20.83 -3.63 -39.47
N ASP A 344 20.04 -4.68 -39.35
CA ASP A 344 19.69 -5.57 -40.45
C ASP A 344 18.48 -5.05 -41.23
N THR A 345 17.52 -4.43 -40.54
CA THR A 345 16.28 -3.91 -41.16
C THR A 345 16.36 -2.44 -41.54
N ALA A 346 17.34 -1.70 -41.00
CA ALA A 346 17.46 -0.27 -41.21
C ALA A 346 17.53 0.12 -42.70
N LEU A 347 18.37 -0.54 -43.49
CA LEU A 347 18.61 -0.17 -44.90
C LEU A 347 17.38 -0.34 -45.80
N ASP A 348 16.44 -1.20 -45.40
CA ASP A 348 15.19 -1.50 -46.08
C ASP A 348 14.09 -0.47 -45.77
N GLU A 349 14.26 0.34 -44.72
CA GLU A 349 13.31 1.40 -44.38
C GLU A 349 13.27 2.48 -45.46
N SER A 350 12.06 2.82 -45.89
CA SER A 350 11.84 3.93 -46.82
C SER A 350 12.04 5.26 -46.11
N ARG A 351 12.86 6.14 -46.67
CA ARG A 351 12.96 7.54 -46.24
C ARG A 351 12.08 8.44 -47.11
N PRO A 352 11.49 9.52 -46.56
CA PRO A 352 10.76 10.51 -47.33
C PRO A 352 11.62 11.12 -48.45
N ILE A 353 10.99 11.27 -49.62
CA ILE A 353 11.54 11.97 -50.78
C ILE A 353 10.91 13.36 -50.76
N LYS A 354 11.49 14.29 -50.01
CA LYS A 354 11.20 15.72 -50.13
C LYS A 354 12.46 16.45 -50.49
#